data_AF-I7DP95-F1
#
_entry.id   AF-I7DP95-F1
#
_cell.length_a   1.000
_cell.length_b   1.000
_cell.length_c   1.000
_cell.angle_alpha   90.00
_cell.angle_beta   90.00
_cell.angle_gamma   90.00
#
_symmetry.space_group_name_H-M   'P 1'
#
loop_
_entity.id
_entity.type
_entity.pdbx_description
1 polymer ?
#
loop_
_entity_poly.entity_id
_entity_poly.type
_entity_poly.pdbx_seq_one_letter_code
_entity_poly.pdbx_strand_id
1 'polypeptide(L)'
;AVLIKNVKKNSEEKEIMIMYGATEYEMKLVLGEMKVTVDSKVLHRESEFEQYKVEKIGDMYVVDLGELVVRFDGYTLKVLLSNGEMTRQCGLCGHFDGEKKNDYRTASNEETENLEEFHHSYILKTEECASEMPEKKQYKEYSSDESSSEEYEQNEQMNQWRSQPRRIQKSEEEEKDYDKEESRDETTEPKEQVAIQEFAHKMCFSLETVPTCPKGWEKSRTVEKKVRFGCLPRQSSETRRMVAAIRRGDNVNTSDLQISFVDNMLAPTRCVVA
;
A
#
# COMPACT_ATOMS: atom_id res chain seq x y z
N ALA A 1 -7.93 -14.00 -14.16
CA ALA A 1 -8.50 -13.37 -12.94
C ALA A 1 -7.77 -13.88 -11.71
N VAL A 2 -7.60 -13.03 -10.69
CA VAL A 2 -7.01 -13.42 -9.40
C VAL A 2 -8.02 -13.09 -8.31
N LEU A 3 -8.38 -14.08 -7.52
CA LEU A 3 -9.38 -14.00 -6.45
C LEU A 3 -8.70 -14.28 -5.13
N ILE A 4 -9.21 -13.64 -4.07
CA ILE A 4 -8.68 -13.79 -2.71
C ILE A 4 -9.84 -13.79 -1.72
N LYS A 5 -9.73 -14.65 -0.71
CA LYS A 5 -10.60 -14.63 0.47
C LYS A 5 -9.82 -15.01 1.72
N ASN A 6 -10.38 -14.75 2.88
CA ASN A 6 -9.84 -15.26 4.14
C ASN A 6 -10.18 -16.76 4.25
N VAL A 7 -9.25 -17.57 4.76
CA VAL A 7 -9.46 -19.02 4.95
C VAL A 7 -10.63 -19.29 5.91
N LYS A 8 -10.78 -18.41 6.91
CA LYS A 8 -11.88 -18.41 7.88
C LYS A 8 -12.25 -16.97 8.22
N LYS A 9 -13.48 -16.77 8.70
CA LYS A 9 -13.94 -15.49 9.23
C LYS A 9 -12.98 -14.98 10.30
N ASN A 10 -12.56 -13.72 10.19
CA ASN A 10 -11.59 -13.05 11.06
C ASN A 10 -10.18 -13.67 11.10
N SER A 11 -9.84 -14.58 10.17
CA SER A 11 -8.47 -15.08 10.03
C SER A 11 -7.63 -14.13 9.18
N GLU A 12 -6.37 -13.92 9.54
CA GLU A 12 -5.40 -13.23 8.68
C GLU A 12 -4.90 -14.12 7.53
N GLU A 13 -5.08 -15.44 7.66
CA GLU A 13 -4.71 -16.40 6.62
C GLU A 13 -5.68 -16.27 5.44
N LYS A 14 -5.11 -16.26 4.24
CA LYS A 14 -5.83 -16.09 2.98
C LYS A 14 -5.71 -17.34 2.12
N GLU A 15 -6.69 -17.50 1.26
CA GLU A 15 -6.72 -18.45 0.16
C GLU A 15 -6.88 -17.64 -1.12
N ILE A 16 -6.10 -18.00 -2.15
CA ILE A 16 -6.18 -17.37 -3.44
C ILE A 16 -6.56 -18.38 -4.51
N MET A 17 -7.20 -17.87 -5.56
CA MET A 17 -7.49 -18.61 -6.78
C MET A 17 -7.06 -17.79 -7.99
N ILE A 18 -6.22 -18.36 -8.85
CA ILE A 18 -5.76 -17.76 -10.09
C ILE A 18 -6.39 -18.53 -11.23
N MET A 19 -7.18 -17.84 -12.06
CA MET A 19 -7.72 -18.39 -13.30
C MET A 19 -6.95 -17.78 -14.47
N TYR A 20 -6.20 -18.60 -15.21
CA TYR A 20 -5.40 -18.17 -16.36
C TYR A 20 -5.62 -19.11 -17.55
N GLY A 21 -6.32 -18.62 -18.58
CA GLY A 21 -6.80 -19.47 -19.66
C GLY A 21 -7.79 -20.52 -19.16
N ALA A 22 -7.47 -21.80 -19.36
CA ALA A 22 -8.24 -22.93 -18.84
C ALA A 22 -7.67 -23.52 -17.54
N THR A 23 -6.56 -22.97 -17.04
CA THR A 23 -5.85 -23.51 -15.87
C THR A 23 -6.25 -22.74 -14.61
N GLU A 24 -6.53 -23.49 -13.56
CA GLU A 24 -6.92 -22.97 -12.25
C GLU A 24 -5.86 -23.32 -11.20
N TYR A 25 -5.33 -22.31 -10.52
CA TYR A 25 -4.38 -22.46 -9.42
C TYR A 25 -5.08 -22.07 -8.11
N GLU A 26 -5.07 -22.94 -7.12
CA GLU A 26 -5.58 -22.69 -5.77
C GLU A 26 -4.41 -22.80 -4.79
N MET A 27 -4.25 -21.80 -3.93
CA MET A 27 -3.23 -21.80 -2.89
C MET A 27 -3.82 -21.36 -1.56
N LYS A 28 -3.57 -22.17 -0.53
CA LYS A 28 -4.02 -21.89 0.83
C LYS A 28 -3.06 -22.43 1.88
N LEU A 29 -3.00 -21.70 2.99
CA LEU A 29 -2.29 -22.18 4.17
C LEU A 29 -3.15 -23.21 4.91
N VAL A 30 -2.61 -24.40 5.14
CA VAL A 30 -3.22 -25.47 5.93
C VAL A 30 -2.25 -25.88 7.02
N LEU A 31 -2.59 -25.60 8.28
CA LEU A 31 -1.75 -25.92 9.45
C LEU A 31 -0.32 -25.37 9.33
N GLY A 32 -0.15 -24.18 8.75
CA GLY A 32 1.15 -23.54 8.55
C GLY A 32 1.90 -23.96 7.28
N GLU A 33 1.40 -24.95 6.53
CA GLU A 33 1.99 -25.37 5.26
C GLU A 33 1.17 -24.85 4.08
N MET A 34 1.84 -24.38 3.02
CA MET A 34 1.16 -23.99 1.80
C MET A 34 0.72 -25.23 1.02
N LYS A 35 -0.59 -25.38 0.82
CA LYS A 35 -1.15 -26.36 -0.10
C LYS A 35 -1.39 -25.68 -1.45
N VAL A 36 -0.71 -26.17 -2.47
CA VAL A 36 -0.86 -25.72 -3.86
C VAL A 36 -1.60 -26.79 -4.65
N THR A 37 -2.69 -26.40 -5.31
CA THR A 37 -3.50 -27.26 -6.17
C THR A 37 -3.58 -26.61 -7.56
N VAL A 38 -3.35 -27.37 -8.62
CA VAL A 38 -3.54 -26.91 -10.01
C VAL A 38 -4.45 -27.87 -10.75
N ASP A 39 -5.53 -27.38 -11.35
CA ASP A 39 -6.54 -28.19 -12.04
C ASP A 39 -7.02 -29.38 -11.17
N SER A 40 -7.36 -29.10 -9.91
CA SER A 40 -7.74 -30.09 -8.88
C SER A 40 -6.64 -31.10 -8.46
N LYS A 41 -5.43 -31.02 -9.04
CA LYS A 41 -4.27 -31.84 -8.64
C LYS A 41 -3.45 -31.13 -7.57
N VAL A 42 -3.32 -31.74 -6.39
CA VAL A 42 -2.42 -31.26 -5.34
C VAL A 42 -0.98 -31.50 -5.73
N LEU A 43 -0.15 -30.46 -5.65
CA LEU A 43 1.27 -30.51 -5.98
C LEU A 43 2.09 -30.66 -4.69
N HIS A 44 3.06 -31.58 -4.68
CA HIS A 44 3.87 -31.87 -3.50
C HIS A 44 5.38 -31.70 -3.71
N ARG A 45 5.85 -31.77 -4.96
CA ARG A 45 7.28 -31.74 -5.29
C ARG A 45 7.63 -30.52 -6.14
N GLU A 46 8.85 -30.02 -6.00
CA GLU A 46 9.39 -28.91 -6.80
C GLU A 46 9.31 -29.17 -8.31
N SER A 47 9.59 -30.41 -8.75
CA SER A 47 9.45 -30.80 -10.16
C SER A 47 8.02 -30.63 -10.70
N GLU A 48 7.00 -30.73 -9.84
CA GLU A 48 5.62 -30.49 -10.23
C GLU A 48 5.32 -28.98 -10.26
N PHE A 49 5.86 -28.22 -9.31
CA PHE A 49 5.76 -26.76 -9.32
C PHE A 49 6.31 -26.17 -10.63
N GLU A 50 7.51 -26.60 -11.05
CA GLU A 50 8.15 -26.14 -12.29
C GLU A 50 7.27 -26.39 -13.53
N GLN A 51 6.60 -27.55 -13.62
CA GLN A 51 5.69 -27.87 -14.73
C GLN A 51 4.54 -26.88 -14.88
N TYR A 52 4.09 -26.33 -13.76
CA TYR A 52 3.00 -25.36 -13.69
C TYR A 52 3.51 -23.93 -13.47
N LYS A 53 4.80 -23.67 -13.71
CA LYS A 53 5.43 -22.34 -13.55
C LYS A 53 5.25 -21.75 -12.15
N VAL A 54 5.17 -22.63 -11.16
CA VAL A 54 5.19 -22.28 -9.75
C VAL A 54 6.62 -22.41 -9.26
N GLU A 55 7.11 -21.41 -8.54
CA GLU A 55 8.42 -21.40 -7.90
C GLU A 55 8.25 -21.08 -6.42
N LYS A 56 8.97 -21.81 -5.56
CA LYS A 56 9.01 -21.51 -4.13
C LYS A 56 10.30 -20.75 -3.80
N ILE A 57 10.17 -19.54 -3.28
CA ILE A 57 11.29 -18.69 -2.86
C ILE A 57 11.10 -18.41 -1.36
N GLY A 58 11.86 -19.10 -0.51
CA GLY A 58 11.65 -19.05 0.94
C GLY A 58 10.24 -19.49 1.31
N ASP A 59 9.46 -18.60 1.92
CA ASP A 59 8.06 -18.83 2.30
C ASP A 59 7.05 -18.38 1.22
N MET A 60 7.54 -17.72 0.16
CA MET A 60 6.72 -17.18 -0.91
C MET A 60 6.60 -18.18 -2.06
N TYR A 61 5.39 -18.29 -2.60
CA TYR A 61 5.10 -19.00 -3.84
C TYR A 61 4.89 -17.97 -4.94
N VAL A 62 5.58 -18.15 -6.05
CA VAL A 62 5.53 -17.29 -7.23
C VAL A 62 4.95 -18.10 -8.38
N VAL A 63 3.88 -17.60 -8.99
CA VAL A 63 3.35 -18.13 -10.25
C VAL A 63 3.67 -17.13 -11.33
N ASP A 64 4.60 -17.49 -12.21
CA ASP A 64 5.05 -16.64 -13.31
C ASP A 64 4.44 -17.13 -14.64
N LEU A 65 3.43 -16.41 -15.12
CA LEU A 65 2.72 -16.71 -16.36
C LEU A 65 3.14 -15.75 -17.50
N GLY A 66 4.28 -15.06 -17.35
CA GLY A 66 4.77 -14.06 -18.29
C GLY A 66 4.15 -12.68 -18.05
N GLU A 67 2.97 -12.43 -18.61
CA GLU A 67 2.29 -11.12 -18.48
C GLU A 67 1.67 -10.89 -17.09
N LEU A 68 1.46 -11.98 -16.34
CA LEU A 68 0.92 -12.01 -14.99
C LEU A 68 1.88 -12.77 -14.10
N VAL A 69 2.37 -12.12 -13.05
CA VAL A 69 3.14 -12.76 -11.98
C VAL A 69 2.39 -12.58 -10.66
N VAL A 70 2.08 -13.69 -10.00
CA VAL A 70 1.41 -13.69 -8.70
C VAL A 70 2.37 -14.16 -7.63
N ARG A 71 2.51 -13.39 -6.56
CA ARG A 71 3.35 -13.72 -5.40
C ARG A 71 2.46 -13.84 -4.17
N PHE A 72 2.54 -14.98 -3.50
CA PHE A 72 1.68 -15.29 -2.37
C PHE A 72 2.41 -16.05 -1.27
N ASP A 73 2.21 -15.65 -0.03
CA ASP A 73 2.85 -16.26 1.15
C ASP A 73 1.83 -16.80 2.17
N GLY A 74 0.55 -16.87 1.80
CA GLY A 74 -0.54 -17.28 2.70
C GLY A 74 -1.26 -16.13 3.37
N TYR A 75 -0.72 -14.91 3.30
CA TYR A 75 -1.25 -13.73 3.99
C TYR A 75 -1.28 -12.48 3.09
N THR A 76 -0.24 -12.31 2.29
CA THR A 76 -0.03 -11.19 1.38
C THR A 76 -0.06 -11.70 -0.05
N LEU A 77 -0.91 -11.08 -0.86
CA LEU A 77 -0.97 -11.28 -2.30
C LEU A 77 -0.37 -10.05 -2.98
N LYS A 78 0.58 -10.26 -3.88
CA LYS A 78 1.05 -9.25 -4.83
C LYS A 78 0.82 -9.75 -6.24
N VAL A 79 0.19 -8.90 -7.06
CA VAL A 79 -0.05 -9.14 -8.47
C VAL A 79 0.79 -8.15 -9.25
N LEU A 80 1.64 -8.67 -10.13
CA LEU A 80 2.44 -7.86 -11.05
C LEU A 80 1.94 -8.14 -12.47
N LEU A 81 1.64 -7.07 -13.19
CA LEU A 81 1.20 -7.13 -14.58
C LEU A 81 2.25 -6.46 -15.46
N SER A 82 2.44 -7.00 -16.67
CA SER A 82 3.25 -6.34 -17.69
C SER A 82 2.52 -5.14 -18.29
N ASN A 83 3.26 -4.17 -18.84
CA ASN A 83 2.68 -3.00 -19.52
C ASN A 83 1.76 -3.36 -20.69
N GLY A 84 1.83 -4.59 -21.23
CA GLY A 84 0.89 -5.05 -22.27
C GLY A 84 -0.56 -5.15 -21.79
N GLU A 85 -0.75 -5.26 -20.46
CA GLU A 85 -2.06 -5.38 -19.82
C GLU A 85 -2.63 -4.04 -19.35
N MET A 86 -2.00 -2.93 -19.72
CA MET A 86 -2.48 -1.58 -19.42
C MET A 86 -3.90 -1.41 -19.93
N THR A 87 -4.77 -0.78 -19.13
CA THR A 87 -6.19 -0.52 -19.44
C THR A 87 -7.11 -1.76 -19.51
N ARG A 88 -6.58 -2.98 -19.34
CA ARG A 88 -7.38 -4.23 -19.36
C ARG A 88 -7.81 -4.69 -17.98
N GLN A 89 -7.24 -4.10 -16.94
CA GLN A 89 -7.48 -4.51 -15.57
C GLN A 89 -8.86 -4.05 -15.11
N CYS A 90 -9.56 -4.93 -14.38
CA CYS A 90 -10.72 -4.60 -13.58
C CYS A 90 -10.61 -5.32 -12.25
N GLY A 91 -11.08 -4.71 -11.17
CA GLY A 91 -10.95 -5.27 -9.83
C GLY A 91 -10.44 -4.28 -8.79
N LEU A 92 -10.20 -4.81 -7.60
CA LEU A 92 -9.77 -4.05 -6.42
C LEU A 92 -8.37 -3.39 -6.57
N CYS A 93 -7.60 -3.77 -7.58
CA CYS A 93 -6.29 -3.17 -7.88
C CYS A 93 -6.37 -1.99 -8.88
N GLY A 94 -7.57 -1.53 -9.25
CA GLY A 94 -7.79 -0.42 -10.19
C GLY A 94 -7.84 -0.86 -11.66
N HIS A 95 -7.62 0.10 -12.58
CA HIS A 95 -7.75 -0.10 -14.04
C HIS A 95 -6.42 -0.17 -14.80
N PHE A 96 -5.32 0.13 -14.11
CA PHE A 96 -3.98 0.12 -14.68
C PHE A 96 -3.90 0.96 -15.98
N ASP A 97 -4.46 2.17 -15.97
CA ASP A 97 -4.44 3.14 -17.08
C ASP A 97 -3.56 4.37 -16.79
N GLY A 98 -3.03 4.46 -15.56
CA GLY A 98 -2.20 5.56 -15.09
C GLY A 98 -2.98 6.69 -14.39
N GLU A 99 -4.31 6.63 -14.38
CA GLU A 99 -5.18 7.68 -13.86
C GLU A 99 -5.75 7.32 -12.49
N LYS A 100 -5.09 7.80 -11.43
CA LYS A 100 -5.51 7.49 -10.04
C LYS A 100 -6.94 7.92 -9.67
N LYS A 101 -7.51 8.88 -10.42
CA LYS A 101 -8.82 9.45 -10.10
C LYS A 101 -9.97 8.47 -10.35
N ASN A 102 -9.79 7.51 -11.26
CA ASN A 102 -10.83 6.56 -11.65
C ASN A 102 -10.60 5.15 -11.08
N ASP A 103 -9.61 4.97 -10.19
CA ASP A 103 -9.26 3.65 -9.65
C ASP A 103 -10.42 3.06 -8.83
N TYR A 104 -11.28 3.89 -8.25
CA TYR A 104 -12.51 3.48 -7.57
C TYR A 104 -13.68 3.37 -8.55
N ARG A 105 -13.57 2.42 -9.47
CA ARG A 105 -14.69 2.02 -10.32
C ARG A 105 -15.27 0.68 -9.86
N THR A 106 -16.56 0.65 -9.63
CA THR A 106 -17.30 -0.54 -9.19
C THR A 106 -17.26 -1.65 -10.24
N ALA A 107 -17.65 -2.87 -9.85
CA ALA A 107 -17.81 -3.99 -10.79
C ALA A 107 -18.88 -3.75 -11.87
N SER A 108 -19.78 -2.76 -11.71
CA SER A 108 -20.73 -2.30 -12.75
C SER A 108 -20.12 -1.27 -13.71
N ASN A 109 -18.82 -0.96 -13.57
CA ASN A 109 -18.09 0.04 -14.34
C ASN A 109 -18.58 1.49 -14.07
N GLU A 110 -19.01 1.77 -12.84
CA GLU A 110 -19.41 3.11 -12.37
C GLU A 110 -18.36 3.67 -11.42
N GLU A 111 -17.99 4.95 -11.58
CA GLU A 111 -17.03 5.60 -10.69
C GLU A 111 -17.73 6.00 -9.38
N THR A 112 -17.07 5.76 -8.25
CA THR A 112 -17.59 6.10 -6.92
C THR A 112 -16.46 6.66 -6.05
N GLU A 113 -16.79 7.63 -5.20
CA GLU A 113 -15.88 8.10 -4.15
C GLU A 113 -16.03 7.27 -2.86
N ASN A 114 -17.05 6.41 -2.79
CA ASN A 114 -17.30 5.56 -1.64
C ASN A 114 -16.48 4.27 -1.72
N LEU A 115 -15.45 4.20 -0.89
CA LEU A 115 -14.56 3.03 -0.79
C LEU A 115 -15.30 1.74 -0.43
N GLU A 116 -16.33 1.81 0.42
CA GLU A 116 -17.11 0.64 0.84
C GLU A 116 -17.95 0.12 -0.34
N GLU A 117 -18.60 1.02 -1.09
CA GLU A 117 -19.34 0.66 -2.30
C GLU A 117 -18.42 0.01 -3.34
N PHE A 118 -17.26 0.62 -3.59
CA PHE A 118 -16.23 0.07 -4.47
C PHE A 118 -15.83 -1.35 -4.04
N HIS A 119 -15.42 -1.55 -2.78
CA HIS A 119 -15.02 -2.86 -2.27
C HIS A 119 -16.14 -3.91 -2.34
N HIS A 120 -17.35 -3.54 -1.91
CA HIS A 120 -18.49 -4.45 -1.90
C HIS A 120 -18.95 -4.84 -3.30
N SER A 121 -18.76 -3.97 -4.31
CA SER A 121 -19.15 -4.28 -5.69
C SER A 121 -18.40 -5.49 -6.28
N TYR A 122 -17.18 -5.76 -5.81
CA TYR A 122 -16.35 -6.88 -6.28
C TYR A 122 -16.51 -8.17 -5.47
N ILE A 123 -17.37 -8.21 -4.46
CA ILE A 123 -17.66 -9.43 -3.72
C ILE A 123 -18.42 -10.41 -4.63
N LEU A 124 -17.85 -11.58 -4.86
CA LEU A 124 -18.54 -12.65 -5.57
C LEU A 124 -19.70 -13.17 -4.71
N LYS A 125 -20.90 -13.18 -5.28
CA LYS A 125 -22.11 -13.71 -4.65
C LYS A 125 -22.07 -15.23 -4.64
N THR A 126 -21.29 -15.79 -3.73
CA THR A 126 -21.30 -17.20 -3.37
C THR A 126 -22.13 -17.39 -2.10
N GLU A 127 -22.63 -18.61 -1.84
CA GLU A 127 -23.41 -18.86 -0.61
C GLU A 127 -22.60 -18.58 0.67
N GLU A 128 -21.28 -18.77 0.62
CA GLU A 128 -20.35 -18.43 1.71
C GLU A 128 -20.32 -16.92 1.97
N CYS A 129 -20.13 -16.10 0.92
CA CYS A 129 -20.01 -14.64 1.04
C CYS A 129 -21.34 -13.91 1.27
N ALA A 130 -22.48 -14.48 0.84
CA ALA A 130 -23.80 -13.89 1.03
C ALA A 130 -24.19 -13.77 2.52
N SER A 131 -23.66 -14.66 3.36
CA SER A 131 -23.88 -14.65 4.82
C SER A 131 -23.06 -13.59 5.57
N GLU A 132 -22.09 -12.97 4.90
CA GLU A 132 -21.12 -12.04 5.50
C GLU A 132 -21.35 -10.57 5.13
N MET A 133 -22.29 -10.28 4.23
CA MET A 133 -22.62 -8.89 3.90
C MET A 133 -23.28 -8.19 5.10
N PRO A 134 -22.71 -7.10 5.63
CA PRO A 134 -23.41 -6.30 6.63
C PRO A 134 -24.69 -5.74 6.00
N GLU A 135 -25.81 -5.82 6.72
CA GLU A 135 -27.05 -5.16 6.31
C GLU A 135 -26.75 -3.68 6.04
N LYS A 136 -27.25 -3.16 4.90
CA LYS A 136 -27.16 -1.73 4.54
C LYS A 136 -27.71 -0.89 5.71
N LYS A 137 -26.83 -0.43 6.59
CA LYS A 137 -27.14 0.71 7.43
C LYS A 137 -27.07 1.91 6.51
N GLN A 138 -28.21 2.53 6.24
CA GLN A 138 -28.27 3.84 5.58
C GLN A 138 -27.42 4.82 6.39
N TYR A 139 -26.18 5.03 5.98
CA TYR A 139 -25.37 6.13 6.45
C TYR A 139 -25.57 7.30 5.49
N LYS A 140 -25.94 8.44 6.07
CA LYS A 140 -26.36 9.65 5.36
C LYS A 140 -25.33 10.06 4.32
N GLU A 141 -25.82 10.23 3.11
CA GLU A 141 -25.27 11.01 2.02
C GLU A 141 -24.73 12.35 2.57
N TYR A 142 -23.41 12.49 2.64
CA TYR A 142 -22.79 13.78 2.89
C TYR A 142 -22.67 14.47 1.53
N SER A 143 -23.79 15.03 1.07
CA SER A 143 -23.78 15.91 -0.09
C SER A 143 -22.93 17.13 0.26
N SER A 144 -21.84 17.30 -0.47
CA SER A 144 -21.24 18.60 -0.71
C SER A 144 -22.32 19.52 -1.30
N ASP A 145 -22.67 20.57 -0.57
CA ASP A 145 -22.92 21.93 -1.06
C ASP A 145 -23.61 22.76 0.03
N GLU A 146 -22.85 23.62 0.69
CA GLU A 146 -23.02 25.07 0.57
C GLU A 146 -22.01 25.80 1.45
N SER A 147 -21.27 26.69 0.80
CA SER A 147 -20.56 27.80 1.40
C SER A 147 -21.47 28.59 2.34
N SER A 148 -21.05 28.83 3.59
CA SER A 148 -21.00 30.18 4.15
C SER A 148 -20.39 30.13 5.55
N SER A 149 -19.47 31.06 5.75
CA SER A 149 -19.01 31.60 7.02
C SER A 149 -20.07 31.68 8.13
N GLU A 150 -19.70 31.35 9.37
CA GLU A 150 -19.53 32.32 10.49
C GLU A 150 -19.30 31.62 11.85
N GLU A 151 -18.36 32.18 12.60
CA GLU A 151 -17.89 31.85 13.96
C GLU A 151 -18.91 32.18 15.06
N TYR A 152 -18.86 31.48 16.21
CA TYR A 152 -19.01 31.98 17.59
C TYR A 152 -18.42 30.88 18.52
N GLU A 153 -17.68 31.08 19.62
CA GLU A 153 -17.61 32.21 20.56
C GLU A 153 -16.33 32.14 21.41
N GLN A 154 -15.85 33.31 21.81
CA GLN A 154 -14.62 33.57 22.57
C GLN A 154 -14.79 33.28 24.07
N ASN A 155 -13.71 32.83 24.72
CA ASN A 155 -13.53 33.02 26.16
C ASN A 155 -12.50 34.14 26.39
N GLU A 156 -12.94 35.15 27.14
CA GLU A 156 -12.23 36.36 27.46
C GLU A 156 -11.04 36.12 28.40
N GLN A 157 -9.88 36.69 28.06
CA GLN A 157 -9.08 37.41 29.05
C GLN A 157 -8.12 38.42 28.40
N MET A 158 -8.27 39.66 28.86
CA MET A 158 -7.28 40.75 28.89
C MET A 158 -7.18 41.71 27.69
N ASN A 159 -8.15 42.63 27.66
CA ASN A 159 -8.01 44.08 27.90
C ASN A 159 -6.83 44.90 27.32
N GLN A 160 -7.29 46.02 26.74
CA GLN A 160 -6.72 47.39 26.79
C GLN A 160 -5.63 47.69 25.75
N TRP A 161 -5.85 48.52 24.72
CA TRP A 161 -6.44 49.86 24.77
C TRP A 161 -7.08 50.30 23.44
N ARG A 162 -8.27 50.89 23.57
CA ARG A 162 -8.94 51.78 22.60
C ARG A 162 -8.02 52.91 22.12
N SER A 163 -8.12 53.31 20.85
CA SER A 163 -8.80 54.56 20.43
C SER A 163 -8.50 55.00 18.98
N GLN A 164 -9.48 54.74 18.10
CA GLN A 164 -10.08 55.64 17.11
C GLN A 164 -9.36 56.09 15.80
N PRO A 165 -10.16 56.35 14.73
CA PRO A 165 -9.72 56.39 13.34
C PRO A 165 -9.67 57.80 12.74
N ARG A 166 -8.83 58.01 11.71
CA ARG A 166 -8.99 59.13 10.77
C ARG A 166 -8.64 58.78 9.32
N ARG A 167 -9.72 58.64 8.55
CA ARG A 167 -9.96 59.04 7.14
C ARG A 167 -8.88 59.93 6.50
N ILE A 168 -8.46 59.64 5.25
CA ILE A 168 -8.56 60.50 4.04
C ILE A 168 -7.67 60.02 2.86
N GLN A 169 -8.33 59.86 1.70
CA GLN A 169 -7.93 60.08 0.28
C GLN A 169 -6.74 59.37 -0.40
N LYS A 170 -7.12 58.56 -1.41
CA LYS A 170 -6.66 58.49 -2.81
C LYS A 170 -5.38 59.26 -3.20
N SER A 171 -4.35 58.55 -3.67
CA SER A 171 -3.48 58.96 -4.78
C SER A 171 -2.70 57.76 -5.34
N GLU A 172 -2.31 57.90 -6.60
CA GLU A 172 -1.73 56.93 -7.53
C GLU A 172 -0.25 56.57 -7.27
N GLU A 173 0.15 55.48 -7.91
CA GLU A 173 1.51 55.09 -8.35
C GLU A 173 2.56 54.72 -7.29
N GLU A 174 2.98 53.45 -7.31
CA GLU A 174 4.40 53.05 -7.34
C GLU A 174 4.48 51.53 -7.61
N GLU A 175 5.01 51.15 -8.78
CA GLU A 175 5.49 49.80 -9.07
C GLU A 175 6.55 49.42 -8.04
N LYS A 176 6.26 48.38 -7.24
CA LYS A 176 7.27 47.73 -6.40
C LYS A 176 7.47 46.33 -6.92
N ASP A 177 8.64 46.16 -7.52
CA ASP A 177 9.31 44.92 -7.85
C ASP A 177 9.31 44.03 -6.59
N TYR A 178 8.41 43.05 -6.56
CA TYR A 178 8.48 41.99 -5.57
C TYR A 178 9.55 41.02 -6.06
N ASP A 179 10.77 41.19 -5.56
CA ASP A 179 11.74 40.11 -5.47
C ASP A 179 11.04 38.93 -4.80
N LYS A 180 10.64 37.98 -5.63
CA LYS A 180 10.02 36.73 -5.20
C LYS A 180 11.16 35.93 -4.59
N GLU A 181 11.35 36.04 -3.28
CA GLU A 181 12.15 35.10 -2.53
C GLU A 181 11.60 33.70 -2.81
N GLU A 182 12.32 33.00 -3.69
CA GLU A 182 12.13 31.61 -4.02
C GLU A 182 12.32 30.83 -2.71
N SER A 183 11.20 30.37 -2.13
CA SER A 183 11.23 29.49 -0.96
C SER A 183 12.06 28.27 -1.34
N ARG A 184 13.33 28.24 -0.92
CA ARG A 184 14.18 27.06 -1.06
C ARG A 184 13.51 25.96 -0.26
N ASP A 185 12.85 25.03 -0.95
CA ASP A 185 12.48 23.75 -0.37
C ASP A 185 13.73 23.18 0.29
N GLU A 186 13.75 23.12 1.62
CA GLU A 186 14.83 22.48 2.35
C GLU A 186 14.86 21.01 1.92
N THR A 187 15.99 20.61 1.33
CA THR A 187 16.16 19.26 0.77
C THR A 187 17.38 18.60 1.35
N THR A 188 17.29 17.28 1.55
CA THR A 188 18.39 16.49 2.11
C THR A 188 18.57 15.19 1.34
N GLU A 189 19.77 14.64 1.43
CA GLU A 189 20.11 13.36 0.83
C GLU A 189 19.56 12.20 1.69
N PRO A 190 19.01 11.15 1.06
CA PRO A 190 18.61 9.93 1.76
C PRO A 190 19.80 9.28 2.47
N LYS A 191 19.54 8.60 3.58
CA LYS A 191 20.52 7.80 4.31
C LYS A 191 20.36 6.33 3.98
N GLU A 192 21.48 5.63 3.83
CA GLU A 192 21.51 4.18 3.65
C GLU A 192 21.16 3.49 4.98
N GLN A 193 20.05 2.75 5.00
CA GLN A 193 19.60 2.05 6.19
C GLN A 193 18.85 0.77 5.82
N VAL A 194 18.78 -0.20 6.72
CA VAL A 194 17.90 -1.36 6.58
C VAL A 194 16.44 -0.88 6.49
N ALA A 195 15.75 -1.27 5.42
CA ALA A 195 14.32 -1.05 5.28
C ALA A 195 13.53 -2.11 6.06
N ILE A 196 12.41 -1.68 6.63
CA ILE A 196 11.46 -2.53 7.32
C ILE A 196 10.19 -2.60 6.48
N GLN A 197 9.72 -3.83 6.20
CA GLN A 197 8.36 -4.08 5.72
C GLN A 197 7.56 -4.74 6.83
N GLU A 198 6.45 -4.10 7.21
CA GLU A 198 5.59 -4.59 8.28
C GLU A 198 4.44 -5.43 7.70
N PHE A 199 4.28 -6.64 8.23
CA PHE A 199 3.13 -7.51 7.95
C PHE A 199 2.42 -7.85 9.25
N ALA A 200 1.20 -8.37 9.15
CA ALA A 200 0.38 -8.74 10.30
C ALA A 200 1.08 -9.78 11.20
N HIS A 201 1.68 -10.81 10.61
CA HIS A 201 2.25 -11.97 11.32
C HIS A 201 3.79 -11.97 11.37
N LYS A 202 4.46 -11.16 10.55
CA LYS A 202 5.93 -11.09 10.46
C LYS A 202 6.45 -9.68 10.22
N MET A 203 7.73 -9.49 10.47
CA MET A 203 8.47 -8.28 10.13
C MET A 203 9.61 -8.67 9.22
N CYS A 204 9.78 -7.95 8.13
CA CYS A 204 10.80 -8.26 7.14
C CYS A 204 11.80 -7.12 7.03
N PHE A 205 13.08 -7.48 6.95
CA PHE A 205 14.20 -6.57 6.94
C PHE A 205 14.97 -6.73 5.64
N SER A 206 15.38 -5.63 5.02
CA SER A 206 16.19 -5.70 3.81
C SER A 206 17.56 -6.31 4.14
N LEU A 207 18.03 -7.22 3.28
CA LEU A 207 19.34 -7.86 3.43
C LEU A 207 20.48 -6.92 3.03
N GLU A 208 20.18 -5.92 2.21
CA GLU A 208 21.04 -4.79 1.87
C GLU A 208 20.49 -3.49 2.46
N THR A 209 21.35 -2.52 2.73
CA THR A 209 20.88 -1.16 3.03
C THR A 209 20.24 -0.53 1.80
N VAL A 210 19.24 0.31 2.05
CA VAL A 210 18.54 1.06 1.02
C VAL A 210 18.45 2.54 1.40
N PRO A 211 18.40 3.45 0.41
CA PRO A 211 18.11 4.85 0.64
C PRO A 211 16.80 5.03 1.41
N THR A 212 16.82 5.78 2.50
CA THR A 212 15.65 6.12 3.30
C THR A 212 15.70 7.57 3.74
N CYS A 213 14.54 8.24 3.78
CA CYS A 213 14.50 9.62 4.25
C CYS A 213 14.62 9.66 5.78
N PRO A 214 15.36 10.64 6.34
CA PRO A 214 15.40 10.85 7.78
C PRO A 214 14.01 11.08 8.37
N LYS A 215 13.86 10.86 9.68
CA LYS A 215 12.60 11.11 10.37
C LYS A 215 12.19 12.59 10.22
N GLY A 216 10.94 12.83 9.83
CA GLY A 216 10.42 14.18 9.55
C GLY A 216 10.63 14.66 8.10
N TRP A 217 11.12 13.79 7.22
CA TRP A 217 11.30 14.08 5.80
C TRP A 217 10.50 13.10 4.94
N GLU A 218 9.92 13.61 3.85
CA GLU A 218 9.19 12.84 2.87
C GLU A 218 10.00 12.55 1.61
N LYS A 219 9.62 11.48 0.91
CA LYS A 219 10.23 11.08 -0.36
C LYS A 219 9.70 11.99 -1.47
N SER A 220 10.56 12.80 -2.09
CA SER A 220 10.16 13.65 -3.21
C SER A 220 10.30 12.92 -4.55
N ARG A 221 11.51 12.44 -4.85
CA ARG A 221 11.78 11.64 -6.05
C ARG A 221 12.18 10.24 -5.63
N THR A 222 11.73 9.24 -6.38
CA THR A 222 12.03 7.84 -6.08
C THR A 222 12.53 7.11 -7.31
N VAL A 223 13.29 6.05 -7.08
CA VAL A 223 13.72 5.08 -8.08
C VAL A 223 13.30 3.69 -7.61
N GLU A 224 12.86 2.86 -8.54
CA GLU A 224 12.59 1.46 -8.24
C GLU A 224 13.90 0.70 -8.02
N LYS A 225 14.01 0.02 -6.87
CA LYS A 225 15.15 -0.82 -6.51
C LYS A 225 14.64 -2.22 -6.17
N LYS A 226 15.24 -3.25 -6.76
CA LYS A 226 15.01 -4.66 -6.37
C LYS A 226 15.76 -4.93 -5.07
N VAL A 227 15.04 -5.28 -4.01
CA VAL A 227 15.57 -5.45 -2.66
C VAL A 227 15.20 -6.82 -2.13
N ARG A 228 16.17 -7.52 -1.54
CA ARG A 228 15.93 -8.84 -0.93
C ARG A 228 15.58 -8.65 0.53
N PHE A 229 14.63 -9.45 1.00
CA PHE A 229 14.12 -9.39 2.36
C PHE A 229 14.25 -10.72 3.07
N GLY A 230 14.67 -10.67 4.33
CA GLY A 230 14.55 -11.77 5.28
C GLY A 230 13.54 -11.43 6.36
N CYS A 231 12.66 -12.37 6.70
CA CYS A 231 11.56 -12.16 7.64
C CYS A 231 11.76 -12.90 8.96
N LEU A 232 11.28 -12.29 10.04
CA LEU A 232 11.21 -12.89 11.36
C LEU A 232 9.77 -12.81 11.92
N PRO A 233 9.34 -13.76 12.77
CA PRO A 233 8.02 -13.71 13.40
C PRO A 233 7.81 -12.41 14.17
N ARG A 234 6.65 -11.76 13.99
CA ARG A 234 6.40 -10.41 14.55
C ARG A 234 6.58 -10.33 16.06
N GLN A 235 6.20 -11.40 16.76
CA GLN A 235 6.19 -11.46 18.22
C GLN A 235 7.56 -11.83 18.85
N SER A 236 8.54 -12.23 18.03
CA SER A 236 9.84 -12.66 18.55
C SER A 236 10.57 -11.50 19.25
N SER A 237 11.38 -11.82 20.27
CA SER A 237 12.21 -10.82 20.95
C SER A 237 13.27 -10.23 20.02
N GLU A 238 13.80 -11.04 19.11
CA GLU A 238 14.77 -10.63 18.10
C GLU A 238 14.19 -9.56 17.16
N THR A 239 13.00 -9.82 16.61
CA THR A 239 12.26 -8.87 15.76
C THR A 239 12.10 -7.52 16.45
N ARG A 240 11.64 -7.52 17.71
CA ARG A 240 11.46 -6.27 18.48
C ARG A 240 12.77 -5.52 18.68
N ARG A 241 13.87 -6.23 18.96
CA ARG A 241 15.20 -5.63 19.10
C ARG A 241 15.69 -5.02 17.79
N MET A 242 15.55 -5.73 16.67
CA MET A 242 15.95 -5.24 15.35
C MET A 242 15.16 -3.99 14.94
N VAL A 243 13.83 -4.02 15.06
CA VAL A 243 12.97 -2.86 14.75
C VAL A 243 13.37 -1.63 15.58
N ALA A 244 13.62 -1.82 16.87
CA ALA A 244 14.01 -0.72 17.75
C ALA A 244 15.40 -0.15 17.39
N ALA A 245 16.36 -1.01 17.03
CA ALA A 245 17.70 -0.59 16.61
C ALA A 245 17.68 0.19 15.29
N ILE A 246 17.00 -0.34 14.27
CA ILE A 246 16.84 0.33 12.98
C ILE A 246 16.14 1.68 13.15
N ARG A 247 15.06 1.76 13.95
CA ARG A 247 14.36 3.04 14.19
C ARG A 247 15.21 4.09 14.94
N ARG A 248 16.26 3.68 15.65
CA ARG A 248 17.24 4.59 16.27
C ARG A 248 18.35 5.03 15.31
N GLY A 249 18.44 4.41 14.13
CA GLY A 249 19.55 4.62 13.19
C GLY A 249 20.79 3.79 13.52
N ASP A 250 20.66 2.75 14.35
CA ASP A 250 21.75 1.82 14.64
C ASP A 250 22.04 0.96 13.40
N ASN A 251 23.31 0.61 13.17
CA ASN A 251 23.67 -0.34 12.12
C ASN A 251 23.30 -1.77 12.56
N VAL A 252 22.44 -2.43 11.79
CA VAL A 252 21.95 -3.79 12.06
C VAL A 252 22.41 -4.71 10.94
N ASN A 253 23.13 -5.77 11.31
CA ASN A 253 23.48 -6.83 10.36
C ASN A 253 22.26 -7.72 10.10
N THR A 254 21.82 -7.78 8.85
CA THR A 254 20.71 -8.61 8.38
C THR A 254 21.16 -9.69 7.39
N SER A 255 22.44 -9.75 7.04
CA SER A 255 22.96 -10.64 5.99
C SER A 255 22.84 -12.13 6.34
N ASP A 256 22.69 -12.46 7.62
CA ASP A 256 22.52 -13.84 8.09
C ASP A 256 21.07 -14.35 7.97
N LEU A 257 20.12 -13.47 7.67
CA LEU A 257 18.72 -13.86 7.47
C LEU A 257 18.55 -14.58 6.13
N GLN A 258 17.78 -15.67 6.14
CA GLN A 258 17.40 -16.34 4.91
C GLN A 258 16.50 -15.45 4.05
N ILE A 259 16.69 -15.51 2.74
CA ILE A 259 15.86 -14.76 1.79
C ILE A 259 14.43 -15.32 1.85
N SER A 260 13.49 -14.48 2.29
CA SER A 260 12.07 -14.78 2.30
C SER A 260 11.39 -14.32 1.00
N PHE A 261 11.79 -13.18 0.44
CA PHE A 261 11.29 -12.70 -0.86
C PHE A 261 12.16 -11.57 -1.45
N VAL A 262 11.86 -11.20 -2.70
CA VAL A 262 12.42 -10.03 -3.38
C VAL A 262 11.29 -9.08 -3.75
N ASP A 263 11.48 -7.78 -3.52
CA ASP A 263 10.48 -6.75 -3.76
C ASP A 263 11.04 -5.55 -4.53
N ASN A 264 10.18 -4.90 -5.32
CA ASN A 264 10.50 -3.63 -5.96
C ASN A 264 10.10 -2.49 -5.03
N MET A 265 11.08 -1.82 -4.44
CA MET A 265 10.84 -0.70 -3.54
C MET A 265 11.07 0.64 -4.23
N LEU A 266 10.20 1.61 -3.94
CA LEU A 266 10.43 3.02 -4.27
C LEU A 266 11.40 3.64 -3.27
N ALA A 267 12.68 3.61 -3.62
CA ALA A 267 13.77 4.19 -2.85
C ALA A 267 13.89 5.69 -3.17
N PRO A 268 13.87 6.59 -2.17
CA PRO A 268 14.07 8.01 -2.41
C PRO A 268 15.44 8.30 -3.00
N THR A 269 15.48 9.21 -3.96
CA THR A 269 16.71 9.86 -4.45
C THR A 269 16.88 11.26 -3.86
N ARG A 270 15.81 11.85 -3.34
CA ARG A 270 15.78 13.16 -2.69
C ARG A 270 14.69 13.19 -1.63
N CYS A 271 15.02 13.80 -0.48
CA CYS A 271 14.09 13.98 0.62
C CYS A 271 13.78 15.48 0.79
N VAL A 272 12.51 15.78 1.11
CA VAL A 272 12.00 17.14 1.39
C VAL A 272 11.40 17.15 2.78
N VAL A 273 11.34 18.32 3.42
CA VAL A 273 10.67 18.46 4.72
C VAL A 273 9.19 18.11 4.57
N ALA A 274 8.67 17.31 5.51
CA ALA A 274 7.27 16.89 5.57
C ALA A 274 6.31 18.04 5.88
#